data_AF-A0A9D9DI41-F1
#
_entry.id   AF-A0A9D9DI41-F1
#
_cell.length_a   1.000
_cell.length_b   1.000
_cell.length_c   1.000
_cell.angle_alpha   90.00
_cell.angle_beta   90.00
_cell.angle_gamma   90.00
#
_symmetry.space_group_name_H-M   'P 1'
#
loop_
_entity.id
_entity.type
_entity.pdbx_description
1 polymer ?
#
loop_
_entity_poly.entity_id
_entity_poly.type
_entity_poly.pdbx_seq_one_letter_code
_entity_poly.pdbx_strand_id
1 'polypeptide(L)'
;MNWKLLFNWSALRYMFDWTPAAVKAPRPYYKNVKHGQRVLCGYVVEVQYLYHGVRLILFTVERHTSLANKQQVLLDAVHFYRGVKQAVIVARKKQKQKR
;
A
#
# COMPACT_ATOMS: atom_id res chain seq x y z
N MET A 1 -5.27 40.67 5.84
CA MET A 1 -5.82 39.40 5.29
C MET A 1 -4.73 38.34 5.37
N ASN A 2 -4.85 37.41 6.32
CA ASN A 2 -3.80 36.46 6.69
C ASN A 2 -3.82 35.24 5.74
N TRP A 3 -2.85 35.12 4.84
CA TRP A 3 -2.73 34.01 3.88
C TRP A 3 -2.35 32.66 4.53
N LYS A 4 -2.23 32.59 5.86
CA LYS A 4 -1.75 31.41 6.60
C LYS A 4 -2.79 30.28 6.77
N LEU A 5 -3.97 30.37 6.14
CA LEU A 5 -5.02 29.33 6.22
C LEU A 5 -5.21 28.51 4.94
N LEU A 6 -4.33 28.64 3.93
CA LEU A 6 -4.64 28.12 2.59
C LEU A 6 -4.34 26.65 2.33
N PHE A 7 -3.66 25.92 3.21
CA PHE A 7 -3.33 24.51 2.92
C PHE A 7 -3.41 23.63 4.17
N ASN A 8 -4.63 23.34 4.61
CA ASN A 8 -4.86 22.23 5.52
C ASN A 8 -4.85 20.91 4.73
N TRP A 9 -3.65 20.34 4.49
CA TRP A 9 -3.46 19.10 3.72
C TRP A 9 -4.31 17.93 4.22
N SER A 10 -4.64 17.89 5.53
CA SER A 10 -5.54 16.88 6.10
C SER A 10 -6.99 17.05 5.66
N ALA A 11 -7.48 18.28 5.45
CA ALA A 11 -8.82 18.54 4.90
C ALA A 11 -8.93 18.17 3.41
N LEU A 12 -7.89 18.51 2.62
CA LEU A 12 -7.80 18.10 1.21
C LEU A 12 -7.77 16.57 1.06
N ARG A 13 -7.12 15.85 1.99
CA ARG A 13 -7.03 14.38 1.96
C ARG A 13 -8.40 13.68 1.94
N TYR A 14 -9.43 14.28 2.54
CA TYR A 14 -10.81 13.75 2.55
C TYR A 14 -11.60 14.10 1.28
N MET A 15 -11.15 15.08 0.49
CA MET A 15 -11.82 15.49 -0.75
C MET A 15 -11.43 14.66 -1.97
N PHE A 16 -10.36 13.88 -1.90
CA PHE A 16 -9.86 13.12 -3.04
C PHE A 16 -10.19 11.63 -2.95
N ASP A 17 -10.54 11.06 -4.09
CA ASP A 17 -10.98 9.68 -4.22
C ASP A 17 -9.79 8.70 -4.10
N TRP A 18 -9.76 7.97 -2.98
CA TRP A 18 -8.80 6.90 -2.68
C TRP A 18 -9.20 5.56 -3.31
N THR A 19 -9.99 5.57 -4.38
CA THR A 19 -10.36 4.34 -5.10
C THR A 19 -9.11 3.71 -5.72
N PRO A 20 -8.79 2.45 -5.38
CA PRO A 20 -7.69 1.73 -6.00
C PRO A 20 -8.04 1.40 -7.46
N ALA A 21 -7.07 1.63 -8.35
CA ALA A 21 -7.18 1.40 -9.79
C ALA A 21 -6.46 0.10 -10.23
N ALA A 22 -5.32 -0.18 -9.59
CA ALA A 22 -4.54 -1.39 -9.78
C ALA A 22 -3.79 -1.76 -8.50
N VAL A 23 -3.47 -3.05 -8.34
CA VAL A 23 -2.64 -3.55 -7.26
C VAL A 23 -1.72 -4.65 -7.80
N LYS A 24 -0.43 -4.59 -7.47
CA LYS A 24 0.55 -5.64 -7.84
C LYS A 24 0.64 -6.70 -6.76
N ALA A 25 1.01 -7.91 -7.18
CA ALA A 25 1.25 -9.01 -6.26
C ALA A 25 2.31 -8.65 -5.21
N PRO A 26 2.20 -9.17 -3.98
CA PRO A 26 3.22 -8.99 -2.95
C PRO A 26 4.59 -9.46 -3.44
N ARG A 27 5.63 -8.65 -3.22
CA ARG A 27 7.02 -8.98 -3.57
C ARG A 27 7.94 -8.87 -2.34
N PRO A 28 8.96 -9.74 -2.21
CA PRO A 28 9.89 -9.65 -1.09
C PRO A 28 10.70 -8.34 -1.14
N TYR A 29 10.84 -7.69 0.01
CA TYR A 29 11.63 -6.49 0.19
C TYR A 29 12.93 -6.83 0.94
N TYR A 30 14.07 -6.59 0.27
CA TYR A 30 15.39 -6.83 0.81
C TYR A 30 16.09 -5.50 1.09
N LYS A 31 16.73 -5.39 2.26
CA LYS A 31 17.62 -4.27 2.57
C LYS A 31 19.07 -4.73 2.45
N ASN A 32 19.89 -3.92 1.80
CA ASN A 32 21.33 -4.14 1.76
C ASN A 32 21.93 -3.83 3.14
N VAL A 33 22.76 -4.73 3.65
CA VAL A 33 23.58 -4.55 4.84
C VAL A 33 25.05 -4.42 4.44
N LYS A 34 25.90 -4.01 5.39
CA LYS A 34 27.35 -3.86 5.18
C LYS A 34 27.92 -5.15 4.55
N HIS A 35 28.89 -5.02 3.64
CA HIS A 35 29.52 -6.12 2.89
C HIS A 35 28.65 -6.77 1.79
N GLY A 36 27.66 -6.05 1.24
CA GLY A 36 26.91 -6.51 0.05
C GLY A 36 25.88 -7.62 0.33
N GLN A 37 25.67 -7.99 1.59
CA GLN A 37 24.64 -8.95 1.98
C GLN A 37 23.23 -8.35 1.86
N ARG A 38 22.23 -9.16 1.48
CA ARG A 38 20.82 -8.76 1.38
C ARG A 38 20.00 -9.47 2.45
N VAL A 39 19.32 -8.70 3.30
CA VAL A 39 18.46 -9.24 4.34
C VAL A 39 17.00 -9.03 3.95
N LEU A 40 16.23 -10.11 3.88
CA LEU A 40 14.77 -10.04 3.71
C LEU A 40 14.17 -9.32 4.92
N CYS A 41 13.60 -8.15 4.68
CA CYS A 41 13.01 -7.29 5.71
C CYS A 41 11.49 -7.38 5.74
N GLY A 42 10.86 -7.91 4.70
CA GLY A 42 9.40 -7.97 4.61
C GLY A 42 8.89 -8.25 3.21
N TYR A 43 7.61 -7.97 2.99
CA TYR A 43 6.95 -8.01 1.69
C TYR A 43 6.30 -6.66 1.41
N VAL A 44 6.33 -6.21 0.15
CA VAL A 44 5.72 -4.95 -0.27
C VAL A 44 4.59 -5.20 -1.26
N VAL A 45 3.48 -4.52 -1.07
CA VAL A 45 2.35 -4.46 -2.01
C VAL A 45 2.32 -3.06 -2.62
N GLU A 46 2.25 -3.00 -3.95
CA GLU A 46 2.14 -1.75 -4.69
C GLU A 46 0.68 -1.52 -5.09
N VAL A 47 0.12 -0.38 -4.69
CA VAL A 47 -1.27 0.03 -4.98
C VAL A 47 -1.24 1.32 -5.78
N GLN A 48 -1.90 1.32 -6.93
CA GLN A 48 -2.12 2.50 -7.75
C GLN A 48 -3.53 3.03 -7.50
N TYR A 49 -3.64 4.32 -7.17
CA TYR A 49 -4.89 5.02 -6.94
C TYR A 49 -5.22 5.94 -8.12
N LEU A 50 -6.51 6.16 -8.40
CA LEU A 50 -6.96 6.91 -9.58
C LEU A 50 -6.36 8.33 -9.66
N TYR A 51 -6.26 9.04 -8.53
CA TYR A 51 -5.81 10.45 -8.50
C TYR A 51 -4.60 10.70 -7.61
N HIS A 52 -4.01 9.65 -7.02
CA HIS A 52 -2.91 9.77 -6.04
C HIS A 52 -1.62 9.06 -6.45
N GLY A 53 -1.58 8.50 -7.66
CA GLY A 53 -0.42 7.77 -8.16
C GLY A 53 -0.19 6.45 -7.42
N VAL A 54 1.06 6.05 -7.31
CA VAL A 54 1.47 4.75 -6.75
C VAL A 54 1.89 4.90 -5.30
N ARG A 55 1.34 4.06 -4.42
CA ARG A 55 1.81 3.88 -3.04
C ARG A 55 2.35 2.47 -2.83
N LEU A 56 3.42 2.40 -2.05
CA LEU A 56 4.04 1.15 -1.60
C LEU A 56 3.71 0.94 -0.13
N ILE A 57 3.13 -0.21 0.19
CA ILE A 57 2.84 -0.62 1.56
C ILE A 57 3.77 -1.77 1.92
N LEU A 58 4.62 -1.54 2.92
CA LEU A 58 5.60 -2.51 3.39
C LEU A 58 5.09 -3.23 4.64
N PHE A 59 5.03 -4.55 4.57
CA PHE A 59 4.77 -5.45 5.69
C PHE A 59 6.12 -5.95 6.20
N THR A 60 6.54 -5.53 7.39
CA THR A 60 7.87 -5.81 7.92
C THR A 60 7.88 -6.95 8.92
N VAL A 61 9.00 -7.66 8.97
CA VAL A 61 9.36 -8.53 10.09
C VAL A 61 9.83 -7.60 11.23
N GLU A 62 9.14 -7.54 12.38
CA GLU A 62 9.52 -6.66 13.50
C GLU A 62 11.00 -6.86 13.88
N ARG A 63 11.71 -5.74 14.08
CA ARG A 63 13.18 -5.72 14.28
C ARG A 63 13.63 -5.92 15.73
N HIS A 64 12.75 -5.87 16.73
CA HIS A 64 13.18 -5.80 18.13
C HIS A 64 12.49 -6.73 19.12
N THR A 65 11.53 -7.53 18.68
CA THR A 65 10.88 -8.54 19.51
C THR A 65 10.80 -9.82 18.69
N SER A 66 11.37 -10.87 19.26
CA SER A 66 11.50 -12.20 18.68
C SER A 66 10.22 -12.66 17.96
N LEU A 67 10.38 -12.90 16.65
CA LEU A 67 9.56 -13.77 15.79
C LEU A 67 8.23 -13.19 15.25
N ALA A 68 8.29 -12.11 14.47
CA ALA A 68 7.35 -12.00 13.36
C ALA A 68 7.63 -13.14 12.36
N ASN A 69 6.72 -14.12 12.26
CA ASN A 69 6.88 -15.26 11.37
C ASN A 69 6.87 -14.78 9.90
N LYS A 70 7.91 -15.08 9.12
CA LYS A 70 8.00 -14.74 7.68
C LYS A 70 6.75 -15.18 6.91
N GLN A 71 6.17 -16.33 7.29
CA GLN A 71 4.93 -16.83 6.72
C GLN A 71 3.75 -15.92 7.07
N GLN A 72 3.67 -15.43 8.30
CA GLN A 72 2.62 -14.49 8.73
C GLN A 72 2.71 -13.17 7.95
N VAL A 73 3.91 -12.59 7.81
CA VAL A 73 4.10 -11.34 7.06
C VAL A 73 3.72 -11.50 5.58
N LEU A 74 4.01 -12.67 5.00
CA LEU A 74 3.55 -12.99 3.65
C LEU A 74 2.03 -13.14 3.60
N LEU A 75 1.43 -13.87 4.55
CA LEU A 75 -0.02 -14.05 4.66
C LEU A 75 -0.73 -12.70 4.76
N ASP A 76 -0.27 -11.81 5.62
CA ASP A 76 -0.82 -10.46 5.80
C ASP A 76 -0.78 -9.67 4.49
N ALA A 77 0.37 -9.70 3.79
CA ALA A 77 0.51 -9.05 2.49
C ALA A 77 -0.42 -9.66 1.42
N VAL A 78 -0.59 -10.98 1.41
CA VAL A 78 -1.52 -11.69 0.51
C VAL A 78 -2.97 -11.32 0.82
N HIS A 79 -3.36 -11.30 2.10
CA HIS A 79 -4.71 -10.94 2.52
C HIS A 79 -5.04 -9.50 2.13
N PHE A 80 -4.11 -8.58 2.38
CA PHE A 80 -4.25 -7.18 1.95
C PHE A 80 -4.40 -7.08 0.42
N TYR A 81 -3.52 -7.74 -0.34
CA TYR A 81 -3.60 -7.78 -1.81
C TYR A 81 -4.95 -8.29 -2.30
N ARG A 82 -5.47 -9.39 -1.73
CA ARG A 82 -6.77 -9.96 -2.10
C ARG A 82 -7.92 -9.00 -1.82
N GLY A 83 -7.92 -8.38 -0.63
CA GLY A 83 -8.94 -7.39 -0.26
C GLY A 83 -8.96 -6.18 -1.20
N VAL A 84 -7.80 -5.60 -1.48
CA VAL A 84 -7.68 -4.45 -2.40
C VAL A 84 -8.04 -4.85 -3.83
N LYS A 85 -7.60 -6.01 -4.31
CA LYS A 85 -7.95 -6.52 -5.64
C LYS A 85 -9.46 -6.67 -5.80
N GLN A 86 -10.14 -7.19 -4.77
CA GLN A 86 -11.60 -7.29 -4.78
C GLN A 86 -12.26 -5.91 -4.84
N ALA A 87 -11.76 -4.93 -4.08
CA ALA A 87 -12.24 -3.55 -4.14
C ALA A 87 -12.07 -2.94 -5.54
N VAL A 88 -10.94 -3.17 -6.22
CA VAL A 88 -10.71 -2.75 -7.61
C VAL A 88 -11.75 -3.37 -8.55
N ILE A 89 -12.02 -4.67 -8.43
CA ILE A 89 -13.00 -5.37 -9.28
C ILE A 89 -14.40 -4.77 -9.08
N VAL A 90 -14.81 -4.55 -7.83
CA VAL A 90 -16.11 -3.95 -7.49
C VAL A 90 -16.21 -2.52 -8.04
N ALA A 91 -15.18 -1.70 -7.87
CA ALA A 91 -15.14 -0.33 -8.39
C ALA A 91 -15.29 -0.30 -9.92
N ARG A 92 -14.58 -1.17 -10.64
CA ARG A 92 -14.69 -1.30 -12.11
C ARG A 92 -16.08 -1.74 -12.56
N LYS A 93 -16.72 -2.68 -11.85
CA LYS A 93 -18.10 -3.09 -12.15
C LYS A 93 -19.09 -1.93 -11.99
N LYS A 94 -18.99 -1.17 -10.89
CA LYS A 94 -19.85 0.01 -10.66
C LYS A 94 -19.66 1.10 -11.73
N GLN A 95 -18.43 1.34 -12.19
CA GLN A 95 -18.16 2.29 -13.27
C GLN A 95 -18.79 1.86 -14.60
N LYS A 96 -18.77 0.55 -14.91
CA LYS A 96 -19.40 0.01 -16.12
C LYS A 96 -20.93 0.12 -16.11
N GLN A 97 -21.57 0.06 -14.95
CA GLN A 97 -23.03 0.17 -14.83
C GLN A 97 -23.54 1.61 -14.87
N LYS A 98 -22.67 2.60 -14.65
CA LYS A 98 -23.01 4.03 -14.75
C LYS A 98 -22.82 4.60 -16.16
N ARG A 99 -22.22 3.82 -17.06
CA ARG A 99 -22.08 4.13 -18.49
C ARG A 99 -23.16 3.39 -19.25
#